data_AF-A0A430GW42-F1
#
_entry.id   AF-A0A430GW42-F1
#
_cell.length_a   1.000
_cell.length_b   1.000
_cell.length_c   1.000
_cell.angle_alpha   90.00
_cell.angle_beta   90.00
_cell.angle_gamma   90.00
#
_symmetry.space_group_name_H-M   'P 1'
#
loop_
_entity.id
_entity.type
_entity.pdbx_description
1 polymer ?
#
loop_
_entity_poly.entity_id
_entity_poly.type
_entity_poly.pdbx_seq_one_letter_code
_entity_poly.pdbx_strand_id
1 'polypeptide(L)'
;MGYDVSNLAVDVRLIRERLVPYMRRATSDGLEDLVRDAARRQLVSYRASRWCERVVNLQHAIYADQAKAVREHAGAPPGEFSSQPVRGAGIPGFNAYQAQWGRPYFIEADDAEDALRELAAYEACDITDESAIDAVALRMLAKLDARRHLVGPEVRPEVRAVLDGFYPLAAHLPPEESVPDEAMTPDALMARMRRRLEQWRHIWECREDTTTEIDAEGFMWPEPASELVGSISYEILNLAAQVLPSWQNRGRVWPTALFERIGVDVSHVFETPASLFADLLRDFPMLQEKMRTTIHFNYSLGGYVPPEKTGLLVELLQKHRRALIFAWDEDPGDDDIEAFASDYQMILEPALLAVRKGYGFVEASEIQLWPAKEEPSEAG
;
A
#
# COMPACT_ATOMS: atom_id res chain seq x y z
N MET A 1 15.21 -12.65 0.30
CA MET A 1 13.98 -12.30 -0.43
C MET A 1 12.96 -11.80 0.58
N GLY A 2 12.36 -10.65 0.31
CA GLY A 2 11.30 -10.03 1.11
C GLY A 2 9.91 -10.45 0.62
N TYR A 3 8.88 -10.02 1.33
CA TYR A 3 7.48 -10.15 0.88
C TYR A 3 6.96 -8.77 0.48
N ASP A 4 5.97 -8.71 -0.41
CA ASP A 4 5.10 -7.54 -0.50
C ASP A 4 4.16 -7.60 0.70
N VAL A 5 4.32 -6.64 1.60
CA VAL A 5 3.71 -6.58 2.92
C VAL A 5 2.64 -5.52 2.91
N SER A 6 1.51 -5.82 3.53
CA SER A 6 0.38 -4.92 3.68
C SER A 6 0.08 -4.71 5.16
N ASN A 7 0.03 -3.45 5.58
CA ASN A 7 -0.42 -3.04 6.90
C ASN A 7 -1.82 -2.42 6.78
N LEU A 8 -2.78 -2.99 7.52
CA LEU A 8 -4.20 -2.67 7.35
C LEU A 8 -4.81 -2.21 8.66
N ALA A 9 -5.51 -1.07 8.61
CA ALA A 9 -6.61 -0.83 9.54
C ALA A 9 -7.82 -1.65 9.07
N VAL A 10 -8.49 -2.35 9.98
CA VAL A 10 -9.54 -3.32 9.62
C VAL A 10 -10.80 -3.08 10.45
N ASP A 11 -11.90 -2.76 9.78
CA ASP A 11 -13.22 -2.72 10.40
C ASP A 11 -13.67 -4.15 10.77
N VAL A 12 -13.55 -4.48 12.05
CA VAL A 12 -13.91 -5.79 12.60
C VAL A 12 -15.40 -6.09 12.38
N ARG A 13 -16.25 -5.06 12.39
CA ARG A 13 -17.70 -5.22 12.20
C ARG A 13 -18.01 -5.52 10.74
N LEU A 14 -17.35 -4.84 9.80
CA LEU A 14 -17.45 -5.18 8.38
C LEU A 14 -17.16 -6.67 8.14
N ILE A 15 -16.09 -7.20 8.73
CA ILE A 15 -15.74 -8.62 8.56
C ILE A 15 -16.78 -9.52 9.23
N ARG A 16 -17.02 -9.35 10.53
CA ARG A 16 -17.81 -10.28 11.33
C ARG A 16 -19.32 -10.20 11.06
N GLU A 17 -19.83 -9.00 10.78
CA GLU A 17 -21.27 -8.75 10.63
C GLU A 17 -21.70 -8.79 9.15
N ARG A 18 -20.77 -8.66 8.18
CA ARG A 18 -21.13 -8.58 6.75
C ARG A 18 -20.39 -9.58 5.88
N LEU A 19 -19.06 -9.53 5.79
CA LEU A 19 -18.30 -10.35 4.84
C LEU A 19 -18.34 -11.85 5.21
N VAL A 20 -18.06 -12.21 6.47
CA VAL A 20 -18.14 -13.60 6.94
C VAL A 20 -19.56 -14.16 6.78
N PRO A 21 -20.63 -13.47 7.22
CA PRO A 21 -21.99 -13.92 6.99
C PRO A 21 -22.36 -14.09 5.51
N TYR A 22 -21.89 -13.19 4.63
CA TYR A 22 -22.11 -13.32 3.19
C TYR A 22 -21.45 -14.58 2.62
N MET A 23 -20.20 -14.85 2.99
CA MET A 23 -19.50 -16.07 2.55
C MET A 23 -20.20 -17.34 3.02
N ARG A 24 -20.77 -17.31 4.24
CA ARG A 24 -21.43 -18.48 4.84
C ARG A 24 -22.85 -18.74 4.33
N ARG A 25 -23.55 -17.74 3.80
CA ARG A 25 -24.98 -17.84 3.47
C ARG A 25 -25.19 -17.82 1.95
N ALA A 26 -26.07 -18.69 1.47
CA ALA A 26 -26.59 -18.65 0.09
C ALA A 26 -27.62 -17.51 -0.10
N THR A 27 -27.25 -16.28 0.25
CA THR A 27 -28.06 -15.08 -0.02
C THR A 27 -27.33 -14.18 -1.00
N SER A 28 -28.02 -13.75 -2.05
CA SER A 28 -27.48 -12.86 -3.09
C SER A 28 -27.35 -11.40 -2.64
N ASP A 29 -28.14 -10.99 -1.64
CA ASP A 29 -28.34 -9.57 -1.35
C ASP A 29 -27.70 -9.20 -0.01
N GLY A 30 -26.80 -8.22 -0.02
CA GLY A 30 -26.29 -7.63 1.24
C GLY A 30 -25.00 -6.83 1.18
N LEU A 31 -24.27 -6.82 0.05
CA LEU A 31 -22.98 -6.12 -0.08
C LEU A 31 -22.92 -5.13 -1.26
N GLU A 32 -24.06 -4.80 -1.88
CA GLU A 32 -24.08 -3.91 -3.06
C GLU A 32 -23.56 -2.50 -2.76
N ASP A 33 -23.80 -1.98 -1.56
CA ASP A 33 -23.22 -0.73 -1.08
C ASP A 33 -21.69 -0.82 -0.94
N LEU A 34 -21.16 -1.96 -0.47
CA LEU A 34 -19.70 -2.18 -0.41
C LEU A 34 -19.09 -2.32 -1.79
N VAL A 35 -19.76 -3.02 -2.71
CA VAL A 35 -19.33 -3.15 -4.11
C VAL A 35 -19.24 -1.78 -4.76
N ARG A 36 -20.23 -0.92 -4.54
CA ARG A 36 -20.22 0.46 -5.05
C ARG A 36 -19.11 1.30 -4.42
N ASP A 37 -18.94 1.25 -3.10
CA ASP A 37 -17.89 2.02 -2.42
C ASP A 37 -16.49 1.54 -2.83
N ALA A 38 -16.27 0.24 -2.95
CA ALA A 38 -15.02 -0.33 -3.46
C ALA A 38 -14.72 0.17 -4.88
N ALA A 39 -15.69 0.07 -5.80
CA ALA A 39 -15.50 0.57 -7.16
C ALA A 39 -15.17 2.07 -7.20
N ARG A 40 -15.89 2.89 -6.42
CA ARG A 40 -15.60 4.33 -6.27
C ARG A 40 -14.15 4.55 -5.83
N ARG A 41 -13.70 3.87 -4.77
CA ARG A 41 -12.33 4.03 -4.22
C ARG A 41 -11.25 3.58 -5.19
N GLN A 42 -11.47 2.50 -5.92
CA GLN A 42 -10.55 2.04 -6.95
C GLN A 42 -10.40 3.06 -8.08
N LEU A 43 -11.48 3.75 -8.46
CA LEU A 43 -11.45 4.79 -9.49
C LEU A 43 -10.74 6.06 -9.00
N VAL A 44 -10.97 6.45 -7.74
CA VAL A 44 -10.17 7.52 -7.09
C VAL A 44 -8.69 7.13 -7.03
N SER A 45 -8.37 5.90 -6.66
CA SER A 45 -7.00 5.39 -6.58
C SER A 45 -6.31 5.38 -7.93
N TYR A 46 -7.02 4.95 -8.98
CA TYR A 46 -6.54 4.97 -10.33
C TYR A 46 -6.18 6.39 -10.78
N ARG A 47 -7.09 7.35 -10.62
CA ARG A 47 -6.82 8.75 -10.97
C ARG A 47 -5.65 9.34 -10.16
N ALA A 48 -5.57 9.06 -8.86
CA ALA A 48 -4.45 9.49 -8.03
C ALA A 48 -3.11 8.84 -8.46
N SER A 49 -3.13 7.58 -8.89
CA SER A 49 -1.95 6.86 -9.38
C SER A 49 -1.41 7.45 -10.68
N ARG A 50 -2.29 7.95 -11.56
CA ARG A 50 -1.88 8.69 -12.78
C ARG A 50 -1.12 9.98 -12.46
N TRP A 51 -1.48 10.68 -11.38
CA TRP A 51 -0.68 11.81 -10.89
C TRP A 51 0.68 11.36 -10.37
N CYS A 52 0.72 10.29 -9.58
CA CYS A 52 1.98 9.72 -9.11
C CYS A 52 2.93 9.37 -10.27
N GLU A 53 2.43 8.67 -11.29
CA GLU A 53 3.20 8.28 -12.47
C GLU A 53 3.82 9.49 -13.18
N ARG A 54 3.05 10.56 -13.37
CA ARG A 54 3.54 11.80 -13.97
C ARG A 54 4.65 12.45 -13.14
N VAL A 55 4.55 12.43 -11.81
CA VAL A 55 5.58 12.98 -10.92
C VAL A 55 6.85 12.11 -10.93
N VAL A 56 6.71 10.79 -11.00
CA VAL A 56 7.85 9.86 -11.15
C VAL A 56 8.57 10.08 -12.48
N ASN A 57 7.82 10.21 -13.58
CA ASN A 57 8.39 10.51 -14.89
C ASN A 57 9.08 11.88 -14.91
N LEU A 58 8.51 12.87 -14.21
CA LEU A 58 9.17 14.17 -14.01
C LEU A 58 10.48 14.02 -13.23
N GLN A 59 10.50 13.23 -12.16
CA GLN A 59 11.72 12.95 -11.40
C GLN A 59 12.79 12.28 -12.26
N HIS A 60 12.42 11.31 -13.11
CA HIS A 60 13.35 10.69 -14.06
C HIS A 60 13.92 11.69 -15.07
N ALA A 61 13.10 12.61 -15.59
CA ALA A 61 13.56 13.67 -16.48
C ALA A 61 14.56 14.61 -15.77
N ILE A 62 14.27 15.00 -14.52
CA ILE A 62 15.20 15.81 -13.70
C ILE A 62 16.53 15.08 -13.51
N TYR A 63 16.51 13.78 -13.17
CA TYR A 63 17.74 13.00 -13.04
C TYR A 63 18.55 12.93 -14.33
N ALA A 64 17.89 12.73 -15.48
CA ALA A 64 18.54 12.69 -16.77
C ALA A 64 19.23 14.03 -17.11
N ASP A 65 18.56 15.15 -16.86
CA ASP A 65 19.10 16.49 -17.10
C ASP A 65 20.24 16.84 -16.14
N GLN A 66 20.15 16.42 -14.87
CA GLN A 66 21.24 16.57 -13.91
C GLN A 66 22.47 15.76 -14.30
N ALA A 67 22.29 14.50 -14.70
CA ALA A 67 23.37 13.65 -15.19
C ALA A 67 24.01 14.22 -16.47
N LYS A 68 23.21 14.85 -17.34
CA LYS A 68 23.72 15.58 -18.50
C LYS A 68 24.54 16.81 -18.09
N ALA A 69 24.01 17.67 -17.22
CA ALA A 69 24.69 18.89 -16.77
C ALA A 69 26.04 18.59 -16.09
N VAL A 70 26.10 17.55 -15.25
CA VAL A 70 27.34 17.10 -14.61
C VAL A 70 28.38 16.63 -15.64
N ARG A 71 27.96 15.87 -16.66
CA ARG A 71 28.85 15.41 -17.74
C ARG A 71 29.41 16.57 -18.56
N GLU A 72 28.54 17.52 -18.93
CA GLU A 72 28.92 18.70 -19.69
C GLU A 72 29.91 19.57 -18.90
N HIS A 73 29.68 19.77 -17.61
CA HIS A 73 30.60 20.51 -16.74
C HIS A 73 31.96 19.81 -16.60
N ALA A 74 31.99 18.48 -16.55
CA ALA A 74 33.21 17.69 -16.48
C ALA A 74 34.00 17.62 -17.81
N GLY A 75 33.43 18.11 -18.92
CA GLY A 75 34.03 18.00 -20.25
C GLY A 75 34.12 16.56 -20.78
N ALA A 76 33.31 15.64 -20.25
CA ALA A 76 33.31 14.23 -20.64
C ALA A 76 32.62 14.05 -22.01
N PRO A 77 33.18 13.23 -22.92
CA PRO A 77 32.56 12.97 -24.22
C PRO A 77 31.23 12.18 -24.08
N PRO A 78 30.30 12.32 -25.04
CA PRO A 78 29.05 11.56 -25.05
C PRO A 78 29.32 10.04 -25.07
N GLY A 79 28.73 9.30 -24.11
CA GLY A 79 28.84 7.84 -24.03
C GLY A 79 29.85 7.31 -23.00
N GLU A 80 30.68 8.17 -22.39
CA GLU A 80 31.49 7.77 -21.23
C GLU A 80 30.67 7.90 -19.93
N PHE A 81 30.54 6.81 -19.19
CA PHE A 81 29.93 6.82 -17.86
C PHE A 81 30.88 7.54 -16.89
N SER A 82 30.44 8.70 -16.38
CA SER A 82 31.03 9.28 -15.17
C SER A 82 30.89 8.27 -14.04
N SER A 83 32.02 7.75 -13.53
CA SER A 83 32.07 6.87 -12.36
C SER A 83 31.69 7.58 -11.06
N GLN A 84 31.46 8.89 -11.09
CA GLN A 84 30.98 9.64 -9.93
C GLN A 84 29.45 9.62 -9.90
N PRO A 85 28.83 8.95 -8.90
CA PRO A 85 27.40 9.02 -8.72
C PRO A 85 26.99 10.47 -8.48
N VAL A 86 25.96 10.93 -9.19
CA VAL A 86 25.26 12.18 -8.88
C VAL A 86 24.54 11.95 -7.54
N ARG A 87 25.23 12.13 -6.43
CA ARG A 87 24.60 12.12 -5.10
C ARG A 87 23.74 13.38 -5.00
N GLY A 88 22.42 13.19 -5.03
CA GLY A 88 21.44 14.27 -4.98
C GLY A 88 21.31 15.01 -6.32
N ALA A 89 20.12 15.36 -6.81
CA ALA A 89 18.83 15.42 -6.12
C ALA A 89 17.69 15.35 -7.13
N GLY A 90 16.82 14.35 -7.03
CA GLY A 90 15.52 14.38 -7.72
C GLY A 90 14.61 15.46 -7.13
N ILE A 91 13.31 15.21 -7.11
CA ILE A 91 12.39 16.13 -6.43
C ILE A 91 12.64 16.04 -4.90
N PRO A 92 12.96 17.15 -4.21
CA PRO A 92 13.30 17.13 -2.79
C PRO A 92 12.15 16.61 -1.92
N GLY A 93 12.45 15.62 -1.08
CA GLY A 93 11.48 14.97 -0.20
C GLY A 93 10.42 14.12 -0.91
N PHE A 94 10.53 13.90 -2.22
CA PHE A 94 9.66 13.00 -2.96
C PHE A 94 10.17 11.56 -2.83
N ASN A 95 9.30 10.67 -2.33
CA ASN A 95 9.58 9.25 -2.23
C ASN A 95 8.71 8.49 -3.24
N ALA A 96 9.28 8.20 -4.42
CA ALA A 96 8.60 7.47 -5.49
C ALA A 96 8.06 6.11 -5.02
N TYR A 97 8.76 5.42 -4.11
CA TYR A 97 8.30 4.15 -3.57
C TYR A 97 7.03 4.30 -2.73
N GLN A 98 6.97 5.29 -1.83
CA GLN A 98 5.76 5.56 -1.05
C GLN A 98 4.60 6.03 -1.95
N ALA A 99 4.88 6.87 -2.95
CA ALA A 99 3.85 7.38 -3.83
C ALA A 99 3.29 6.29 -4.76
N GLN A 100 4.15 5.44 -5.31
CA GLN A 100 3.76 4.37 -6.23
C GLN A 100 3.25 3.14 -5.50
N TRP A 101 3.82 2.70 -4.39
CA TRP A 101 3.47 1.43 -3.76
C TRP A 101 2.98 1.64 -2.33
N GLY A 102 3.70 2.44 -1.56
CA GLY A 102 3.55 2.43 -0.11
C GLY A 102 2.22 2.97 0.41
N ARG A 103 1.75 4.12 -0.10
CA ARG A 103 0.49 4.73 0.33
C ARG A 103 -0.67 4.35 -0.62
N PRO A 104 -1.91 4.31 -0.11
CA PRO A 104 -3.12 4.08 -0.90
C PRO A 104 -3.30 4.99 -2.12
N TYR A 105 -2.90 6.26 -1.97
CA TYR A 105 -3.05 7.32 -2.96
C TYR A 105 -1.74 8.08 -3.08
N PHE A 106 -1.62 8.94 -4.11
CA PHE A 106 -0.53 9.91 -4.20
C PHE A 106 -0.64 10.90 -3.02
N ILE A 107 0.12 10.66 -1.96
CA ILE A 107 0.08 11.46 -0.73
C ILE A 107 1.50 11.87 -0.39
N GLU A 108 1.73 13.18 -0.38
CA GLU A 108 2.91 13.82 0.17
C GLU A 108 2.58 14.39 1.54
N ALA A 109 3.32 13.98 2.55
CA ALA A 109 3.06 14.34 3.94
C ALA A 109 4.35 14.51 4.71
N ASP A 110 4.35 15.44 5.67
CA ASP A 110 5.50 15.67 6.55
C ASP A 110 5.46 14.75 7.79
N ASP A 111 4.26 14.32 8.18
CA ASP A 111 4.03 13.38 9.28
C ASP A 111 2.78 12.50 9.04
N ALA A 112 2.54 11.57 9.95
CA ALA A 112 1.42 10.63 9.85
C ALA A 112 0.04 11.31 10.03
N GLU A 113 -0.04 12.41 10.76
CA GLU A 113 -1.30 13.15 10.93
C GLU A 113 -1.71 13.81 9.61
N ASP A 114 -0.75 14.44 8.93
CA ASP A 114 -0.91 15.02 7.61
C ASP A 114 -1.24 13.95 6.56
N ALA A 115 -0.56 12.80 6.57
CA ALA A 115 -0.85 11.70 5.66
C ALA A 115 -2.31 11.21 5.80
N LEU A 116 -2.78 11.00 7.04
CA LEU A 116 -4.16 10.57 7.30
C LEU A 116 -5.21 11.63 6.97
N ARG A 117 -4.85 12.92 7.03
CA ARG A 117 -5.71 14.02 6.59
C ARG A 117 -5.89 14.01 5.07
N GLU A 118 -4.81 13.81 4.31
CA GLU A 118 -4.89 13.77 2.84
C GLU A 118 -5.53 12.46 2.35
N LEU A 119 -5.32 11.33 3.05
CA LEU A 119 -6.12 10.12 2.85
C LEU A 119 -7.61 10.43 2.96
N ALA A 120 -8.04 11.09 4.04
CA ALA A 120 -9.44 11.45 4.22
C ALA A 120 -9.96 12.40 3.13
N ALA A 121 -9.09 13.26 2.57
CA ALA A 121 -9.45 14.13 1.46
C ALA A 121 -9.73 13.35 0.17
N TYR A 122 -8.87 12.38 -0.20
CA TYR A 122 -9.15 11.47 -1.32
C TYR A 122 -10.39 10.64 -1.09
N GLU A 123 -10.57 10.12 0.13
CA GLU A 123 -11.71 9.28 0.46
C GLU A 123 -13.06 10.00 0.40
N ALA A 124 -13.04 11.33 0.57
CA ALA A 124 -14.22 12.18 0.43
C ALA A 124 -14.54 12.53 -1.03
N CYS A 125 -13.66 12.23 -2.00
CA CYS A 125 -13.91 12.52 -3.41
C CYS A 125 -15.02 11.63 -3.98
N ASP A 126 -15.89 12.25 -4.77
CA ASP A 126 -16.81 11.53 -5.66
C ASP A 126 -16.06 11.18 -6.94
N ILE A 127 -16.35 10.00 -7.49
CA ILE A 127 -15.80 9.58 -8.77
C ILE A 127 -16.26 10.46 -9.93
N THR A 128 -17.46 11.03 -9.84
CA THR A 128 -18.01 11.86 -10.92
C THR A 128 -17.37 13.24 -11.01
N ASP A 129 -16.53 13.61 -10.03
CA ASP A 129 -15.82 14.88 -9.96
C ASP A 129 -14.30 14.66 -9.98
N GLU A 130 -13.75 14.37 -11.15
CA GLU A 130 -12.30 14.25 -11.35
C GLU A 130 -11.53 15.50 -10.89
N SER A 131 -12.16 16.67 -10.99
CA SER A 131 -11.54 17.93 -10.59
C SER A 131 -11.26 18.01 -9.09
N ALA A 132 -12.08 17.36 -8.26
CA ALA A 132 -11.84 17.25 -6.83
C ALA A 132 -10.60 16.39 -6.52
N ILE A 133 -10.43 15.27 -7.24
CA ILE A 133 -9.28 14.36 -7.09
C ILE A 133 -8.00 15.08 -7.55
N ASP A 134 -8.06 15.75 -8.69
CA ASP A 134 -6.95 16.54 -9.24
C ASP A 134 -6.56 17.69 -8.29
N ALA A 135 -7.53 18.32 -7.63
CA ALA A 135 -7.27 19.34 -6.63
C ALA A 135 -6.53 18.78 -5.39
N VAL A 136 -6.77 17.52 -5.00
CA VAL A 136 -5.95 16.87 -3.95
C VAL A 136 -4.53 16.63 -4.44
N ALA A 137 -4.37 16.07 -5.64
CA ALA A 137 -3.05 15.77 -6.21
C ALA A 137 -2.20 17.04 -6.41
N LEU A 138 -2.80 18.13 -6.88
CA LEU A 138 -2.13 19.42 -7.03
C LEU A 138 -1.64 20.00 -5.70
N ARG A 139 -2.38 19.77 -4.59
CA ARG A 139 -1.88 20.14 -3.25
C ARG A 139 -0.65 19.31 -2.85
N MET A 140 -0.60 18.02 -3.22
CA MET A 140 0.56 17.17 -2.93
C MET A 140 1.78 17.66 -3.69
N LEU A 141 1.60 18.04 -4.96
CA LEU A 141 2.67 18.65 -5.76
C LEU A 141 3.15 19.99 -5.18
N ALA A 142 2.23 20.83 -4.69
CA ALA A 142 2.58 22.08 -4.03
C ALA A 142 3.40 21.87 -2.75
N LYS A 143 3.19 20.76 -2.02
CA LYS A 143 4.05 20.39 -0.88
C LYS A 143 5.48 20.08 -1.35
N LEU A 144 5.65 19.39 -2.48
CA LEU A 144 6.98 19.14 -3.07
C LEU A 144 7.66 20.44 -3.51
N ASP A 145 6.91 21.38 -4.10
CA ASP A 145 7.42 22.73 -4.41
C ASP A 145 7.92 23.45 -3.14
N ALA A 146 7.15 23.37 -2.05
CA ALA A 146 7.52 23.97 -0.76
C ALA A 146 8.77 23.34 -0.14
N ARG A 147 9.07 22.07 -0.46
CA ARG A 147 10.25 21.32 -0.01
C ARG A 147 11.53 21.65 -0.78
N ARG A 148 11.51 22.58 -1.76
CA ARG A 148 12.72 23.04 -2.48
C ARG A 148 13.88 23.45 -1.55
N HIS A 149 13.57 23.93 -0.35
CA HIS A 149 14.58 24.32 0.64
C HIS A 149 15.38 23.13 1.22
N LEU A 150 14.91 21.89 1.06
CA LEU A 150 15.60 20.68 1.51
C LEU A 150 16.82 20.32 0.64
N VAL A 151 17.06 21.01 -0.47
CA VAL A 151 18.26 20.81 -1.30
C VAL A 151 19.49 21.30 -0.55
N GLY A 152 20.28 20.36 -0.03
CA GLY A 152 21.46 20.64 0.79
C GLY A 152 22.55 21.49 0.10
N PRO A 153 23.32 22.27 0.86
CA PRO A 153 24.36 23.17 0.32
C PRO A 153 25.49 22.44 -0.42
N GLU A 154 25.67 21.14 -0.18
CA GLU A 154 26.64 20.25 -0.83
C GLU A 154 26.26 19.84 -2.26
N VAL A 155 25.00 20.04 -2.66
CA VAL A 155 24.54 19.74 -4.03
C VAL A 155 25.26 20.65 -5.03
N ARG A 156 25.80 20.05 -6.09
CA ARG A 156 26.59 20.75 -7.11
C ARG A 156 25.79 21.90 -7.76
N PRO A 157 26.41 23.06 -8.06
CA PRO A 157 25.70 24.20 -8.64
C PRO A 157 24.93 23.89 -9.92
N GLU A 158 25.49 23.06 -10.81
CA GLU A 158 24.87 22.66 -12.08
C GLU A 158 23.65 21.76 -11.86
N VAL A 159 23.68 20.87 -10.86
CA VAL A 159 22.54 20.02 -10.46
C VAL A 159 21.42 20.88 -9.89
N ARG A 160 21.76 21.85 -9.04
CA ARG A 160 20.82 22.82 -8.47
C ARG A 160 20.19 23.69 -9.56
N ALA A 161 20.97 24.14 -10.54
CA ALA A 161 20.46 24.95 -11.65
C ALA A 161 19.44 24.19 -12.51
N VAL A 162 19.66 22.90 -12.76
CA VAL A 162 18.67 22.04 -13.43
C VAL A 162 17.38 22.01 -12.62
N LEU A 163 17.46 21.63 -11.34
CA LEU A 163 16.28 21.51 -10.47
C LEU A 163 15.50 22.84 -10.37
N ASP A 164 16.21 23.97 -10.26
CA ASP A 164 15.61 25.31 -10.26
C ASP A 164 14.84 25.63 -11.55
N GLY A 165 15.26 25.07 -12.69
CA GLY A 165 14.59 25.20 -13.97
C GLY A 165 13.29 24.40 -14.12
N PHE A 166 13.00 23.48 -13.18
CA PHE A 166 11.78 22.67 -13.15
C PHE A 166 10.70 23.22 -12.21
N TYR A 167 10.96 24.34 -11.52
CA TYR A 167 10.00 24.95 -10.60
C TYR A 167 9.18 26.07 -11.27
N PRO A 168 7.84 26.11 -11.04
CA PRO A 168 7.04 25.18 -10.25
C PRO A 168 6.82 23.84 -10.96
N LEU A 169 6.84 22.72 -10.23
CA LEU A 169 6.82 21.36 -10.82
C LEU A 169 5.60 21.14 -11.72
N ALA A 170 4.45 21.73 -11.38
CA ALA A 170 3.20 21.63 -12.15
C ALA A 170 3.35 22.04 -13.63
N ALA A 171 4.24 23.00 -13.93
CA ALA A 171 4.45 23.50 -15.29
C ALA A 171 5.26 22.53 -16.17
N HIS A 172 5.91 21.54 -15.56
CA HIS A 172 6.81 20.60 -16.23
C HIS A 172 6.30 19.16 -16.22
N LEU A 173 5.12 18.91 -15.63
CA LEU A 173 4.55 17.57 -15.63
C LEU A 173 4.32 17.09 -17.07
N PRO A 174 4.73 15.85 -17.40
CA PRO A 174 4.44 15.28 -18.70
C PRO A 174 2.92 15.25 -18.93
N PRO A 175 2.48 15.27 -20.21
CA PRO A 175 1.07 15.05 -20.52
C PRO A 175 0.61 13.70 -19.95
N GLU A 176 -0.67 13.60 -19.63
CA GLU A 176 -1.25 12.32 -19.27
C GLU A 176 -1.31 11.44 -20.53
N GLU A 177 -0.62 10.30 -20.52
CA GLU A 177 -0.71 9.32 -21.61
C GLU A 177 -2.00 8.51 -21.48
N SER A 178 -3.13 9.10 -21.86
CA SER A 178 -4.44 8.45 -21.68
C SER A 178 -4.69 7.41 -22.79
N VAL A 179 -4.42 6.14 -22.49
CA VAL A 179 -5.20 5.06 -23.12
C VAL A 179 -6.36 4.79 -22.17
N PRO A 180 -7.63 4.99 -22.58
CA PRO A 180 -8.77 4.61 -21.76
C PRO A 180 -8.67 3.12 -21.43
N ASP A 181 -8.55 2.80 -20.15
CA ASP A 181 -8.64 1.42 -19.70
C ASP A 181 -10.12 1.04 -19.61
N GLU A 182 -10.60 0.24 -20.55
CA GLU A 182 -12.00 -0.25 -20.58
C GLU A 182 -12.36 -1.03 -19.30
N ALA A 183 -11.37 -1.55 -18.57
CA ALA A 183 -11.58 -2.21 -17.28
C ALA A 183 -11.79 -1.21 -16.11
N MET A 184 -11.44 0.07 -16.30
CA MET A 184 -11.54 1.13 -15.28
C MET A 184 -12.81 1.96 -15.44
N THR A 185 -13.95 1.27 -15.50
CA THR A 185 -15.29 1.88 -15.44
C THR A 185 -16.02 1.45 -14.17
N PRO A 186 -16.96 2.26 -13.65
CA PRO A 186 -17.76 1.87 -12.47
C PRO A 186 -18.41 0.51 -12.64
N ASP A 187 -19.06 0.26 -13.79
CA ASP A 187 -19.76 -0.99 -14.06
C ASP A 187 -18.81 -2.19 -14.17
N ALA A 188 -17.65 -2.03 -14.81
CA ALA A 188 -16.66 -3.10 -14.93
C ALA A 188 -16.10 -3.50 -13.56
N LEU A 189 -15.75 -2.52 -12.72
CA LEU A 189 -15.20 -2.76 -11.38
C LEU A 189 -16.26 -3.35 -10.44
N MET A 190 -17.49 -2.85 -10.50
CA MET A 190 -18.61 -3.44 -9.75
C MET A 190 -18.89 -4.88 -10.19
N ALA A 191 -18.96 -5.15 -11.51
CA ALA A 191 -19.17 -6.49 -12.03
C ALA A 191 -18.06 -7.46 -11.60
N ARG A 192 -16.80 -6.99 -11.65
CA ARG A 192 -15.64 -7.75 -11.19
C ARG A 192 -15.71 -8.08 -9.70
N MET A 193 -16.00 -7.09 -8.85
CA MET A 193 -16.15 -7.31 -7.40
C MET A 193 -17.26 -8.31 -7.08
N ARG A 194 -18.40 -8.24 -7.79
CA ARG A 194 -19.49 -9.23 -7.65
C ARG A 194 -19.03 -10.63 -8.03
N ARG A 195 -18.36 -10.80 -9.18
CA ARG A 195 -17.83 -12.10 -9.61
C ARG A 195 -16.88 -12.69 -8.57
N ARG A 196 -15.98 -11.90 -7.99
CA ARG A 196 -15.06 -12.36 -6.94
C ARG A 196 -15.80 -12.79 -5.68
N LEU A 197 -16.77 -12.00 -5.22
CA LEU A 197 -17.62 -12.36 -4.07
C LEU A 197 -18.38 -13.67 -4.30
N GLU A 198 -18.97 -13.85 -5.48
CA GLU A 198 -19.71 -15.05 -5.86
C GLU A 198 -18.79 -16.28 -5.98
N GLN A 199 -17.59 -16.12 -6.56
CA GLN A 199 -16.59 -17.17 -6.68
C GLN A 199 -16.15 -17.68 -5.30
N TRP A 200 -15.79 -16.79 -4.38
CA TRP A 200 -15.35 -17.20 -3.03
C TRP A 200 -16.48 -17.78 -2.19
N ARG A 201 -17.72 -17.31 -2.40
CA ARG A 201 -18.90 -17.97 -1.82
C ARG A 201 -19.07 -19.38 -2.38
N HIS A 202 -18.93 -19.58 -3.69
CA HIS A 202 -19.02 -20.89 -4.31
C HIS A 202 -17.93 -21.85 -3.80
N ILE A 203 -16.67 -21.38 -3.68
CA ILE A 203 -15.57 -22.13 -3.05
C ILE A 203 -15.95 -22.55 -1.63
N TRP A 204 -16.56 -21.66 -0.84
CA TRP A 204 -17.02 -21.99 0.52
C TRP A 204 -18.14 -23.03 0.54
N GLU A 205 -19.12 -22.93 -0.37
CA GLU A 205 -20.20 -23.91 -0.52
C GLU A 205 -19.66 -25.31 -0.85
N CYS A 206 -18.64 -25.37 -1.71
CA CYS A 206 -17.97 -26.58 -2.15
C CYS A 206 -16.74 -26.96 -1.31
N ARG A 207 -16.53 -26.37 -0.12
CA ARG A 207 -15.26 -26.49 0.64
C ARG A 207 -14.81 -27.91 1.00
N GLU A 208 -15.70 -28.90 0.98
CA GLU A 208 -15.39 -30.31 1.25
C GLU A 208 -15.17 -31.13 -0.03
N ASP A 209 -15.38 -30.51 -1.20
CA ASP A 209 -15.23 -31.14 -2.50
C ASP A 209 -13.75 -31.15 -2.94
N THR A 210 -13.24 -32.36 -3.17
CA THR A 210 -11.87 -32.62 -3.63
C THR A 210 -11.79 -32.87 -5.14
N THR A 211 -12.89 -32.71 -5.86
CA THR A 211 -13.02 -33.10 -7.28
C THR A 211 -13.44 -31.94 -8.19
N THR A 212 -14.25 -31.01 -7.70
CA THR A 212 -14.64 -29.83 -8.47
C THR A 212 -13.49 -28.84 -8.53
N GLU A 213 -12.84 -28.78 -9.69
CA GLU A 213 -11.83 -27.77 -10.01
C GLU A 213 -12.51 -26.42 -10.31
N ILE A 214 -12.03 -25.37 -9.64
CA ILE A 214 -12.50 -24.00 -9.81
C ILE A 214 -11.36 -23.16 -10.37
N ASP A 215 -11.62 -22.50 -11.50
CA ASP A 215 -10.74 -21.48 -12.05
C ASP A 215 -10.89 -20.19 -11.23
N ALA A 216 -10.04 -20.03 -10.21
CA ALA A 216 -10.06 -18.92 -9.27
C ALA A 216 -9.13 -17.79 -9.69
N GLU A 217 -9.61 -16.54 -9.59
CA GLU A 217 -8.78 -15.38 -9.92
C GLU A 217 -7.54 -15.32 -9.00
N GLY A 218 -6.35 -15.18 -9.58
CA GLY A 218 -5.07 -15.14 -8.85
C GLY A 218 -4.37 -16.50 -8.72
N PHE A 219 -4.96 -17.58 -9.24
CA PHE A 219 -4.33 -18.91 -9.29
C PHE A 219 -3.88 -19.23 -10.72
N MET A 220 -2.76 -19.96 -10.84
CA MET A 220 -2.17 -20.30 -12.14
C MET A 220 -2.96 -21.39 -12.88
N TRP A 221 -3.62 -22.27 -12.14
CA TRP A 221 -4.38 -23.40 -12.65
C TRP A 221 -5.68 -23.56 -11.86
N PRO A 222 -6.71 -24.20 -12.42
CA PRO A 222 -7.87 -24.61 -11.65
C PRO A 222 -7.46 -25.52 -10.50
N GLU A 223 -8.03 -25.29 -9.32
CA GLU A 223 -7.73 -26.06 -8.10
C GLU A 223 -9.02 -26.59 -7.47
N PRO A 224 -8.98 -27.73 -6.76
CA PRO A 224 -10.12 -28.21 -5.99
C PRO A 224 -10.60 -27.16 -4.96
N ALA A 225 -11.91 -27.04 -4.78
CA ALA A 225 -12.49 -26.12 -3.79
C ALA A 225 -11.94 -26.33 -2.37
N SER A 226 -11.65 -27.58 -2.00
CA SER A 226 -11.01 -27.94 -0.72
C SER A 226 -9.57 -27.42 -0.54
N GLU A 227 -8.84 -27.19 -1.62
CA GLU A 227 -7.51 -26.55 -1.55
C GLU A 227 -7.66 -25.02 -1.46
N LEU A 228 -8.55 -24.46 -2.28
CA LEU A 228 -8.81 -23.02 -2.36
C LEU A 228 -9.41 -22.46 -1.06
N VAL A 229 -10.31 -23.19 -0.39
CA VAL A 229 -10.99 -22.69 0.81
C VAL A 229 -10.01 -22.31 1.92
N GLY A 230 -8.82 -22.89 1.95
CA GLY A 230 -7.78 -22.50 2.90
C GLY A 230 -7.35 -21.03 2.79
N SER A 231 -7.60 -20.38 1.65
CA SER A 231 -7.30 -18.96 1.41
C SER A 231 -8.48 -18.03 1.71
N ILE A 232 -9.64 -18.54 2.13
CA ILE A 232 -10.84 -17.71 2.31
C ILE A 232 -10.68 -16.60 3.34
N SER A 233 -9.91 -16.83 4.42
CA SER A 233 -9.65 -15.80 5.44
C SER A 233 -8.81 -14.65 4.86
N TYR A 234 -7.82 -14.99 4.05
CA TYR A 234 -7.01 -14.01 3.32
C TYR A 234 -7.89 -13.18 2.37
N GLU A 235 -8.77 -13.84 1.64
CA GLU A 235 -9.62 -13.19 0.63
C GLU A 235 -10.69 -12.29 1.22
N ILE A 236 -11.27 -12.65 2.38
CA ILE A 236 -12.17 -11.75 3.11
C ILE A 236 -11.44 -10.47 3.52
N LEU A 237 -10.18 -10.59 3.96
CA LEU A 237 -9.33 -9.43 4.26
C LEU A 237 -8.99 -8.63 3.01
N ASN A 238 -8.71 -9.30 1.90
CA ASN A 238 -8.45 -8.65 0.62
C ASN A 238 -9.68 -7.86 0.12
N LEU A 239 -10.88 -8.42 0.29
CA LEU A 239 -12.15 -7.75 0.00
C LEU A 239 -12.40 -6.55 0.94
N ALA A 240 -12.06 -6.69 2.23
CA ALA A 240 -12.14 -5.58 3.18
C ALA A 240 -11.17 -4.44 2.81
N ALA A 241 -9.99 -4.77 2.28
CA ALA A 241 -9.01 -3.78 1.82
C ALA A 241 -9.50 -2.96 0.60
N GLN A 242 -10.50 -3.44 -0.14
CA GLN A 242 -11.09 -2.68 -1.24
C GLN A 242 -11.94 -1.50 -0.77
N VAL A 243 -12.43 -1.53 0.48
CA VAL A 243 -13.22 -0.44 1.07
C VAL A 243 -12.44 0.36 2.11
N LEU A 244 -11.28 -0.12 2.55
CA LEU A 244 -10.32 0.67 3.30
C LEU A 244 -8.91 0.27 2.85
N PRO A 245 -8.25 1.09 2.01
CA PRO A 245 -6.99 0.74 1.40
C PRO A 245 -5.88 0.40 2.41
N SER A 246 -4.95 -0.47 2.00
CA SER A 246 -3.77 -0.87 2.76
C SER A 246 -2.56 0.01 2.46
N TRP A 247 -1.61 0.04 3.40
CA TRP A 247 -0.26 0.55 3.16
C TRP A 247 0.65 -0.61 2.82
N GLN A 248 1.48 -0.45 1.81
CA GLN A 248 2.35 -1.50 1.33
C GLN A 248 3.81 -1.23 1.61
N ASN A 249 4.58 -2.29 1.75
CA ASN A 249 6.03 -2.24 1.82
C ASN A 249 6.61 -3.49 1.16
N ARG A 250 7.92 -3.47 0.91
CA ARG A 250 8.70 -4.61 0.40
C ARG A 250 9.74 -5.00 1.43
N GLY A 251 9.87 -6.29 1.71
CA GLY A 251 10.89 -6.76 2.65
C GLY A 251 10.35 -7.39 3.92
N ARG A 252 11.18 -7.36 4.97
CA ARG A 252 10.86 -7.86 6.32
C ARG A 252 10.50 -6.71 7.26
N VAL A 253 9.52 -5.91 6.84
CA VAL A 253 9.19 -4.61 7.45
C VAL A 253 7.75 -4.57 7.95
N TRP A 254 7.22 -5.72 8.41
CA TRP A 254 5.97 -5.78 9.17
C TRP A 254 6.24 -5.75 10.68
N PRO A 255 5.28 -5.27 11.50
CA PRO A 255 5.47 -5.05 12.92
C PRO A 255 6.04 -6.24 13.70
N THR A 256 5.46 -7.42 13.55
CA THR A 256 5.86 -8.56 14.41
C THR A 256 7.30 -9.00 14.14
N ALA A 257 7.74 -9.02 12.88
CA ALA A 257 9.13 -9.32 12.53
C ALA A 257 10.09 -8.21 12.99
N LEU A 258 9.70 -6.94 12.89
CA LEU A 258 10.54 -5.83 13.35
C LEU A 258 10.70 -5.85 14.87
N PHE A 259 9.63 -6.07 15.64
CA PHE A 259 9.69 -6.20 17.09
C PHE A 259 10.50 -7.41 17.55
N GLU A 260 10.34 -8.56 16.88
CA GLU A 260 11.18 -9.74 17.11
C GLU A 260 12.66 -9.41 16.87
N ARG A 261 12.96 -8.73 15.76
CA ARG A 261 14.32 -8.35 15.39
C ARG A 261 15.00 -7.46 16.42
N ILE A 262 14.26 -6.54 17.05
CA ILE A 262 14.79 -5.66 18.11
C ILE A 262 14.65 -6.25 19.53
N GLY A 263 14.18 -7.49 19.66
CA GLY A 263 14.06 -8.19 20.94
C GLY A 263 12.96 -7.67 21.87
N VAL A 264 11.89 -7.10 21.32
CA VAL A 264 10.74 -6.59 22.09
C VAL A 264 9.59 -7.60 22.01
N ASP A 265 9.16 -8.11 23.17
CA ASP A 265 8.01 -9.01 23.24
C ASP A 265 6.70 -8.24 23.04
N VAL A 266 5.94 -8.65 22.02
CA VAL A 266 4.64 -8.07 21.64
C VAL A 266 3.51 -9.10 21.67
N SER A 267 3.73 -10.27 22.29
CA SER A 267 2.72 -11.34 22.42
C SER A 267 1.46 -10.94 23.19
N HIS A 268 1.54 -9.89 24.01
CA HIS A 268 0.39 -9.31 24.71
C HIS A 268 -0.47 -8.42 23.79
N VAL A 269 0.08 -7.94 22.67
CA VAL A 269 -0.59 -7.07 21.69
C VAL A 269 -1.09 -7.87 20.50
N PHE A 270 -0.23 -8.67 19.88
CA PHE A 270 -0.55 -9.44 18.68
C PHE A 270 -1.11 -10.83 19.02
N GLU A 271 -2.21 -11.18 18.36
CA GLU A 271 -2.82 -12.51 18.37
C GLU A 271 -2.93 -13.06 16.95
N THR A 272 -3.38 -14.30 16.80
CA THR A 272 -3.75 -14.81 15.47
C THR A 272 -5.04 -14.12 15.01
N PRO A 273 -5.28 -14.00 13.70
CA PRO A 273 -6.51 -13.38 13.19
C PRO A 273 -7.77 -14.24 13.41
N ALA A 274 -7.69 -15.34 14.18
CA ALA A 274 -8.77 -16.28 14.40
C ALA A 274 -10.06 -15.63 14.93
N SER A 275 -9.92 -14.61 15.79
CA SER A 275 -11.08 -13.92 16.33
C SER A 275 -11.88 -13.17 15.24
N LEU A 276 -11.27 -12.75 14.13
CA LEU A 276 -12.00 -12.15 12.99
C LEU A 276 -12.91 -13.15 12.28
N PHE A 277 -12.57 -14.44 12.32
CA PHE A 277 -13.19 -15.50 11.53
C PHE A 277 -13.83 -16.60 12.39
N ALA A 278 -14.17 -16.30 13.66
CA ALA A 278 -14.64 -17.29 14.63
C ALA A 278 -15.80 -18.16 14.12
N ASP A 279 -16.70 -17.59 13.32
CA ASP A 279 -17.83 -18.28 12.73
C ASP A 279 -17.43 -19.20 11.56
N LEU A 280 -16.46 -18.83 10.74
CA LEU A 280 -15.89 -19.72 9.72
C LEU A 280 -15.12 -20.87 10.36
N LEU A 281 -14.36 -20.57 11.41
CA LEU A 281 -13.58 -21.58 12.15
C LEU A 281 -14.49 -22.60 12.86
N ARG A 282 -15.68 -22.18 13.29
CA ARG A 282 -16.67 -23.12 13.83
C ARG A 282 -17.15 -24.11 12.76
N ASP A 283 -17.37 -23.63 11.54
CA ASP A 283 -17.90 -24.42 10.43
C ASP A 283 -16.80 -25.23 9.71
N PHE A 284 -15.55 -24.75 9.72
CA PHE A 284 -14.39 -25.38 9.08
C PHE A 284 -13.12 -25.16 9.92
N PRO A 285 -12.92 -25.96 11.00
CA PRO A 285 -11.82 -25.77 11.95
C PRO A 285 -10.41 -25.84 11.35
N MET A 286 -10.24 -26.54 10.23
CA MET A 286 -8.96 -26.68 9.54
C MET A 286 -8.35 -25.33 9.10
N LEU A 287 -9.15 -24.26 8.93
CA LEU A 287 -8.61 -22.93 8.62
C LEU A 287 -7.65 -22.42 9.70
N GLN A 288 -7.81 -22.87 10.95
CA GLN A 288 -6.94 -22.45 12.05
C GLN A 288 -5.48 -22.83 11.79
N GLU A 289 -5.23 -23.93 11.07
CA GLU A 289 -3.89 -24.40 10.76
C GLU A 289 -3.10 -23.43 9.89
N LYS A 290 -3.76 -22.51 9.16
CA LYS A 290 -3.12 -21.47 8.34
C LYS A 290 -2.97 -20.14 9.06
N MET A 291 -3.59 -19.96 10.24
CA MET A 291 -3.52 -18.72 10.99
C MET A 291 -2.26 -18.66 11.84
N ARG A 292 -1.55 -17.54 11.77
CA ARG A 292 -0.26 -17.31 12.44
C ARG A 292 -0.27 -15.97 13.14
N THR A 293 0.67 -15.77 14.05
CA THR A 293 0.89 -14.49 14.75
C THR A 293 1.88 -13.60 14.02
N THR A 294 2.36 -14.04 12.83
CA THR A 294 3.31 -13.31 11.98
C THR A 294 3.20 -13.83 10.53
N ILE A 295 3.74 -13.09 9.57
CA ILE A 295 3.78 -13.47 8.14
C ILE A 295 4.89 -14.52 7.92
N HIS A 296 4.54 -15.64 7.27
CA HIS A 296 5.51 -16.71 6.96
C HIS A 296 5.62 -17.06 5.48
N PHE A 297 4.64 -16.68 4.66
CA PHE A 297 4.56 -17.01 3.24
C PHE A 297 3.75 -15.94 2.50
N ASN A 298 3.86 -15.89 1.17
CA ASN A 298 3.03 -15.02 0.33
C ASN A 298 1.55 -15.40 0.46
N TYR A 299 0.66 -14.44 0.18
CA TYR A 299 -0.80 -14.60 0.27
C TYR A 299 -1.28 -15.12 1.64
N SER A 300 -0.66 -14.64 2.73
CA SER A 300 -0.97 -15.02 4.10
C SER A 300 -1.37 -13.84 4.98
N LEU A 301 -2.12 -14.15 6.04
CA LEU A 301 -2.37 -13.24 7.16
C LEU A 301 -1.33 -13.48 8.24
N GLY A 302 -0.79 -12.39 8.80
CA GLY A 302 0.10 -12.41 9.96
C GLY A 302 -0.62 -11.99 11.23
N GLY A 303 0.11 -11.32 12.11
CA GLY A 303 -0.38 -10.83 13.40
C GLY A 303 -1.59 -9.90 13.29
N TYR A 304 -2.54 -10.11 14.18
CA TYR A 304 -3.72 -9.27 14.36
C TYR A 304 -3.67 -8.55 15.70
N VAL A 305 -4.02 -7.27 15.72
CA VAL A 305 -4.23 -6.47 16.92
C VAL A 305 -5.70 -6.08 17.00
N PRO A 306 -6.45 -6.53 18.01
CA PRO A 306 -7.85 -6.16 18.15
C PRO A 306 -8.02 -4.68 18.51
N PRO A 307 -9.21 -4.08 18.25
CA PRO A 307 -9.45 -2.65 18.43
C PRO A 307 -9.01 -2.11 19.78
N GLU A 308 -9.28 -2.83 20.86
CA GLU A 308 -8.94 -2.46 22.23
C GLU A 308 -7.43 -2.44 22.53
N LYS A 309 -6.60 -3.04 21.66
CA LYS A 309 -5.13 -3.08 21.78
C LYS A 309 -4.40 -2.20 20.77
N THR A 310 -5.10 -1.56 19.82
CA THR A 310 -4.44 -0.72 18.80
C THR A 310 -3.74 0.51 19.39
N GLY A 311 -4.25 1.06 20.49
CA GLY A 311 -3.56 2.11 21.24
C GLY A 311 -2.20 1.65 21.78
N LEU A 312 -2.13 0.43 22.33
CA LEU A 312 -0.88 -0.15 22.81
C LEU A 312 0.12 -0.41 21.67
N LEU A 313 -0.37 -0.82 20.49
CA LEU A 313 0.47 -0.94 19.29
C LEU A 313 1.11 0.40 18.96
N VAL A 314 0.34 1.49 18.89
CA VAL A 314 0.87 2.83 18.59
C VAL A 314 1.89 3.28 19.65
N GLU A 315 1.61 3.06 20.93
CA GLU A 315 2.56 3.38 22.01
C GLU A 315 3.88 2.63 21.84
N LEU A 316 3.86 1.34 21.50
CA LEU A 316 5.05 0.55 21.26
C LEU A 316 5.81 1.02 20.01
N LEU A 317 5.11 1.30 18.91
CA LEU A 317 5.71 1.82 17.68
C LEU A 317 6.42 3.15 17.93
N GLN A 318 5.82 4.05 18.71
CA GLN A 318 6.43 5.34 19.04
C GLN A 318 7.61 5.18 19.99
N LYS A 319 7.44 4.38 21.05
CA LYS A 319 8.49 4.09 22.05
C LYS A 319 9.75 3.51 21.41
N HIS A 320 9.60 2.65 20.42
CA HIS A 320 10.70 1.94 19.77
C HIS A 320 11.05 2.50 18.39
N ARG A 321 10.58 3.70 18.03
CA ARG A 321 10.72 4.29 16.68
C ARG A 321 12.11 4.12 16.05
N ARG A 322 13.16 4.61 16.73
CA ARG A 322 14.54 4.54 16.19
C ARG A 322 15.00 3.10 15.99
N ALA A 323 14.75 2.23 16.97
CA ALA A 323 15.15 0.82 16.88
C ALA A 323 14.41 0.10 15.74
N LEU A 324 13.14 0.41 15.52
CA LEU A 324 12.33 -0.17 14.44
C LEU A 324 12.80 0.29 13.05
N ILE A 325 13.10 1.57 12.90
CA ILE A 325 13.63 2.13 11.63
C ILE A 325 14.94 1.45 11.23
N PHE A 326 15.83 1.23 12.20
CA PHE A 326 17.14 0.61 11.98
C PHE A 326 17.20 -0.87 12.32
N ALA A 327 16.07 -1.59 12.37
CA ALA A 327 16.02 -2.97 12.86
C ALA A 327 16.94 -3.93 12.08
N TRP A 328 17.13 -3.66 10.78
CA TRP A 328 17.95 -4.45 9.88
C TRP A 328 19.30 -3.83 9.54
N ASP A 329 19.62 -2.68 10.14
CA ASP A 329 20.91 -2.02 9.96
C ASP A 329 21.92 -2.53 11.00
N GLU A 330 23.10 -2.94 10.53
CA GLU A 330 24.17 -3.45 11.38
C GLU A 330 25.02 -2.32 11.99
N ASP A 331 25.05 -1.14 11.35
CA ASP A 331 25.79 0.04 11.84
C ASP A 331 25.05 1.34 11.47
N PRO A 332 23.92 1.64 12.14
CA PRO A 332 23.08 2.79 11.81
C PRO A 332 23.73 4.16 12.13
N GLY A 333 24.93 4.17 12.72
CA GLY A 333 25.69 5.38 13.04
C GLY A 333 24.85 6.54 13.62
N ASP A 334 25.20 7.76 13.20
CA ASP A 334 24.46 9.00 13.43
C ASP A 334 23.58 9.36 12.22
N ASP A 335 23.14 8.36 11.45
CA ASP A 335 22.36 8.59 10.24
C ASP A 335 21.05 9.32 10.53
N ASP A 336 20.64 10.16 9.59
CA ASP A 336 19.37 10.90 9.65
C ASP A 336 18.21 9.91 9.65
N ILE A 337 17.62 9.71 10.82
CA ILE A 337 16.49 8.80 11.04
C ILE A 337 15.32 9.07 10.10
N GLU A 338 15.11 10.32 9.69
CA GLU A 338 13.99 10.68 8.81
C GLU A 338 14.21 10.19 7.37
N ALA A 339 15.46 10.08 6.93
CA ALA A 339 15.79 9.53 5.60
C ALA A 339 15.41 8.05 5.46
N PHE A 340 15.32 7.32 6.58
CA PHE A 340 14.99 5.89 6.63
C PHE A 340 13.60 5.59 7.20
N ALA A 341 12.84 6.61 7.56
CA ALA A 341 11.56 6.45 8.23
C ALA A 341 10.41 5.97 7.31
N SER A 342 10.65 5.80 6.00
CA SER A 342 9.58 5.53 5.03
C SER A 342 8.77 4.28 5.35
N ASP A 343 9.45 3.16 5.61
CA ASP A 343 8.80 1.88 5.87
C ASP A 343 8.07 1.90 7.22
N TYR A 344 8.66 2.59 8.20
CA TYR A 344 8.06 2.82 9.51
C TYR A 344 6.76 3.64 9.40
N GLN A 345 6.73 4.66 8.55
CA GLN A 345 5.52 5.46 8.32
C GLN A 345 4.38 4.58 7.75
N MET A 346 4.69 3.64 6.85
CA MET A 346 3.69 2.72 6.28
C MET A 346 3.15 1.70 7.29
N ILE A 347 3.72 1.64 8.50
CA ILE A 347 3.20 0.88 9.64
C ILE A 347 2.42 1.80 10.58
N LEU A 348 2.99 2.97 10.91
CA LEU A 348 2.42 3.89 11.89
C LEU A 348 1.10 4.51 11.40
N GLU A 349 1.02 4.90 10.13
CA GLU A 349 -0.17 5.51 9.53
C GLU A 349 -1.42 4.61 9.65
N PRO A 350 -1.42 3.34 9.19
CA PRO A 350 -2.57 2.45 9.38
C PRO A 350 -2.86 2.13 10.84
N ALA A 351 -1.84 2.04 11.72
CA ALA A 351 -2.07 1.83 13.15
C ALA A 351 -2.79 3.02 13.81
N LEU A 352 -2.39 4.26 13.47
CA LEU A 352 -3.07 5.48 13.92
C LEU A 352 -4.49 5.59 13.37
N LEU A 353 -4.69 5.22 12.09
CA LEU A 353 -6.02 5.15 11.50
C LEU A 353 -6.91 4.15 12.25
N ALA A 354 -6.37 2.99 12.62
CA ALA A 354 -7.09 1.98 13.37
C ALA A 354 -7.56 2.51 14.72
N VAL A 355 -6.69 3.20 15.47
CA VAL A 355 -7.04 3.87 16.73
C VAL A 355 -8.17 4.88 16.54
N ARG A 356 -8.06 5.77 15.53
CA ARG A 356 -9.07 6.83 15.29
C ARG A 356 -10.44 6.29 14.95
N LYS A 357 -10.51 5.14 14.29
CA LYS A 357 -11.76 4.53 13.82
C LYS A 357 -12.31 3.47 14.78
N GLY A 358 -11.55 3.09 15.82
CA GLY A 358 -11.90 1.94 16.67
C GLY A 358 -11.85 0.62 15.90
N TYR A 359 -10.91 0.52 14.96
CA TYR A 359 -10.69 -0.65 14.10
C TYR A 359 -9.56 -1.51 14.66
N GLY A 360 -9.44 -2.75 14.18
CA GLY A 360 -8.27 -3.58 14.43
C GLY A 360 -7.13 -3.22 13.47
N PHE A 361 -5.96 -3.83 13.70
CA PHE A 361 -4.81 -3.77 12.79
C PHE A 361 -4.40 -5.17 12.38
N VAL A 362 -4.13 -5.40 11.09
CA VAL A 362 -3.65 -6.67 10.55
C VAL A 362 -2.43 -6.42 9.69
N GLU A 363 -1.41 -7.25 9.85
CA GLU A 363 -0.35 -7.41 8.85
C GLU A 363 -0.68 -8.60 7.93
N ALA A 364 -0.45 -8.45 6.65
CA ALA A 364 -0.65 -9.49 5.64
C ALA A 364 0.41 -9.39 4.55
N SER A 365 0.55 -10.42 3.72
CA SER A 365 1.37 -10.33 2.51
C SER A 365 0.48 -10.25 1.28
N GLU A 366 0.81 -9.42 0.29
CA GLU A 366 0.17 -9.37 -1.04
C GLU A 366 -1.26 -8.79 -1.07
N ILE A 367 -1.71 -8.07 -0.03
CA ILE A 367 -3.02 -7.40 -0.05
C ILE A 367 -2.91 -6.02 -0.68
N GLN A 368 -3.49 -5.88 -1.87
CA GLN A 368 -3.44 -4.65 -2.65
C GLN A 368 -4.84 -4.14 -3.03
N LEU A 369 -4.99 -2.81 -3.13
CA LEU A 369 -6.10 -2.25 -3.90
C LEU A 369 -5.97 -2.74 -5.34
N TRP A 370 -7.08 -3.18 -5.91
CA TRP A 370 -7.11 -3.58 -7.31
C TRP A 370 -7.56 -2.43 -8.23
N PRO A 371 -7.08 -2.29 -9.48
CA PRO A 371 -5.98 -3.05 -10.09
C PRO A 371 -4.70 -2.92 -9.32
N ALA A 372 -4.01 -4.06 -9.16
CA ALA A 372 -2.62 -4.04 -8.75
C ALA A 372 -1.93 -3.06 -9.67
N LYS A 373 -1.20 -2.11 -9.10
CA LYS A 373 -0.42 -1.17 -9.90
C LYS A 373 0.49 -2.03 -10.76
N GLU A 374 0.51 -1.78 -12.07
CA GLU A 374 1.36 -2.56 -12.96
C GLU A 374 2.79 -2.46 -12.43
N GLU A 375 3.45 -3.61 -12.24
CA GLU A 375 4.89 -3.57 -12.03
C GLU A 375 5.47 -2.88 -13.26
N PRO A 376 6.22 -1.77 -13.12
CA PRO A 376 6.92 -1.21 -14.26
C PRO A 376 7.75 -2.36 -14.81
N SER A 377 7.56 -2.68 -16.09
CA SER A 377 8.42 -3.65 -16.76
C SER A 377 9.85 -3.25 -16.42
N GLU A 378 10.68 -4.19 -15.95
CA GLU A 378 12.12 -4.00 -15.82
C GLU A 378 12.71 -3.75 -17.22
N ALA A 379 12.44 -2.58 -17.78
CA ALA A 379 13.00 -2.08 -19.00
C ALA A 379 14.23 -1.27 -18.61
N GLY A 380 15.32 -2.02 -18.39
CA GLY A 380 16.71 -1.68 -18.70
C GLY A 380 17.27 -0.35 -18.24
#